data_AF-A0A732VYN4-F1
#
_entry.id   AF-A0A732VYN4-F1
#
_cell.length_a   1.000
_cell.length_b   1.000
_cell.length_c   1.000
_cell.angle_alpha   90.00
_cell.angle_beta   90.00
_cell.angle_gamma   90.00
#
_symmetry.space_group_name_H-M   'P 1'
#
loop_
_entity.id
_entity.type
_entity.pdbx_description
1 polymer ?
#
loop_
_entity_poly.entity_id
_entity_poly.type
_entity_poly.pdbx_seq_one_letter_code
_entity_poly.pdbx_strand_id
1 'polypeptide(L)'
;MNSADLSKILEEHKVWITSMRESGSRADLCGTNLRGADLRGADLRGADLRGADLRGANLRGADLRGADLRGANLRGADLRGADLRGANLCDADLPDLTFVILGEKYFISITNGEYVRAGCQNHTVEEWRKYSKQEIAEMDGRKALKFYPRLLDIIDFYIGKGERPDWLTSKEYADEVTG
;
A
#
# COMPACT_ATOMS: atom_id res chain seq x y z
N MET A 1 -11.11 8.81 20.87
CA MET A 1 -11.23 10.22 20.40
C MET A 1 -12.59 10.36 19.74
N ASN A 2 -13.24 11.54 19.78
CA ASN A 2 -14.51 11.73 19.08
C ASN A 2 -14.28 12.11 17.60
N SER A 3 -15.32 12.06 16.77
CA SER A 3 -15.21 12.32 15.33
C SER A 3 -14.83 13.76 15.01
N ALA A 4 -15.26 14.75 15.81
CA ALA A 4 -14.99 16.15 15.54
C ALA A 4 -13.51 16.49 15.76
N ASP A 5 -12.93 15.97 16.84
CA ASP A 5 -11.50 16.10 17.14
C ASP A 5 -10.66 15.45 16.04
N LEU A 6 -11.04 14.24 15.61
CA LEU A 6 -10.35 13.54 14.52
C LEU A 6 -10.41 14.34 13.22
N SER A 7 -11.59 14.82 12.82
CA SER A 7 -11.72 15.63 11.60
C SER A 7 -10.87 16.89 11.66
N LYS A 8 -10.81 17.57 12.82
CA LYS A 8 -9.96 18.75 13.00
C LYS A 8 -8.48 18.40 12.80
N ILE A 9 -8.00 17.30 13.41
CA ILE A 9 -6.62 16.84 13.23
C ILE A 9 -6.31 16.55 11.76
N LEU A 10 -7.23 15.88 11.05
CA LEU A 10 -7.05 15.56 9.63
C LEU A 10 -7.01 16.80 8.74
N GLU A 11 -7.85 17.81 9.01
CA GLU A 11 -7.82 19.07 8.27
C GLU A 11 -6.53 19.86 8.52
N GLU A 12 -6.10 19.98 9.77
CA GLU A 12 -4.80 20.59 10.12
C GLU A 12 -3.63 19.86 9.46
N HIS A 13 -3.70 18.53 9.38
CA HIS A 13 -2.68 17.72 8.74
C HIS A 13 -2.65 17.89 7.23
N LYS A 14 -3.82 17.98 6.60
CA LYS A 14 -3.93 18.28 5.17
C LYS A 14 -3.36 19.65 4.84
N VAL A 15 -3.62 20.67 5.67
CA VAL A 15 -2.96 21.98 5.54
C VAL A 15 -1.45 21.82 5.67
N TRP A 16 -0.98 21.08 6.68
CA TRP A 16 0.46 20.82 6.89
C TRP A 16 1.15 20.15 5.71
N ILE A 17 0.48 19.21 5.06
CA ILE A 17 1.03 18.55 3.86
C ILE A 17 1.03 19.51 2.66
N THR A 18 -0.10 20.18 2.41
CA THR A 18 -0.27 21.01 1.21
C THR A 18 0.53 22.31 1.26
N SER A 19 0.80 22.84 2.46
CA SER A 19 1.65 24.00 2.67
C SER A 19 3.14 23.65 2.79
N MET A 20 3.55 22.44 2.40
CA MET A 20 4.93 21.95 2.53
C MET A 20 5.51 22.15 3.94
N ARG A 21 4.69 21.92 4.97
CA ARG A 21 5.02 22.01 6.40
C ARG A 21 5.16 23.43 6.97
N GLU A 22 4.75 24.46 6.23
CA GLU A 22 4.79 25.85 6.69
C GLU A 22 3.62 26.28 7.60
N SER A 23 2.50 25.55 7.59
CA SER A 23 1.27 25.88 8.33
C SER A 23 0.49 24.61 8.69
N GLY A 24 -0.53 24.71 9.53
CA GLY A 24 -1.24 23.52 10.03
C GLY A 24 -0.39 22.67 10.98
N SER A 25 -0.86 21.47 11.30
CA SER A 25 -0.18 20.56 12.24
C SER A 25 -0.08 19.15 11.68
N ARG A 26 1.11 18.54 11.78
CA ARG A 26 1.28 17.10 11.54
C ARG A 26 0.29 16.32 12.42
N ALA A 27 -0.44 15.36 11.85
CA ALA A 27 -1.36 14.52 12.61
C ALA A 27 -0.60 13.74 13.69
N ASP A 28 -0.90 14.03 14.96
CA ASP A 28 -0.50 13.25 16.11
C ASP A 28 -1.71 12.43 16.58
N LEU A 29 -1.65 11.15 16.29
CA LEU A 29 -2.65 10.13 16.61
C LEU A 29 -2.03 9.03 17.47
N CYS A 30 -0.88 9.30 18.10
CA CYS A 30 -0.16 8.34 18.94
C CYS A 30 -1.04 7.87 20.11
N GLY A 31 -1.16 6.55 20.27
CA GLY A 31 -1.94 5.90 21.33
C GLY A 31 -3.45 6.14 21.25
N THR A 32 -3.95 6.76 20.18
CA THR A 32 -5.38 7.10 20.08
C THR A 32 -6.23 5.88 19.77
N ASN A 33 -7.45 5.86 20.32
CA ASN A 33 -8.47 4.89 19.94
C ASN A 33 -9.23 5.39 18.70
N LEU A 34 -8.97 4.74 17.57
CA LEU A 34 -9.54 4.94 16.23
C LEU A 34 -10.28 3.68 15.74
N ARG A 35 -10.71 2.82 16.66
CA ARG A 35 -11.40 1.57 16.33
C ARG A 35 -12.65 1.87 15.50
N GLY A 36 -12.76 1.27 14.32
CA GLY A 36 -13.88 1.46 13.40
C GLY A 36 -13.97 2.87 12.79
N ALA A 37 -12.94 3.70 12.91
CA ALA A 37 -12.95 5.04 12.33
C ALA A 37 -13.01 4.97 10.79
N ASP A 38 -13.75 5.90 10.17
CA ASP A 38 -13.72 6.10 8.73
C ASP A 38 -12.59 7.06 8.35
N LEU A 39 -11.52 6.49 7.79
CA LEU A 39 -10.31 7.18 7.32
C LEU A 39 -10.09 6.93 5.83
N ARG A 40 -11.16 6.59 5.10
CA ARG A 40 -11.09 6.31 3.66
C ARG A 40 -10.54 7.52 2.91
N GLY A 41 -9.48 7.28 2.14
CA GLY A 41 -8.81 8.32 1.35
C GLY A 41 -8.13 9.40 2.18
N ALA A 42 -7.97 9.21 3.49
CA ALA A 42 -7.30 10.19 4.34
C ALA A 42 -5.83 10.36 3.91
N ASP A 43 -5.37 11.61 3.86
CA ASP A 43 -3.96 11.93 3.70
C ASP A 43 -3.31 11.90 5.09
N LEU A 44 -2.59 10.82 5.38
CA LEU A 44 -1.90 10.56 6.65
C LEU A 44 -0.39 10.47 6.43
N ARG A 45 0.10 11.17 5.40
CA ARG A 45 1.52 11.15 5.03
C ARG A 45 2.39 11.63 6.18
N GLY A 46 3.26 10.75 6.63
CA GLY A 46 4.12 11.05 7.75
C GLY A 46 3.36 11.23 9.06
N ALA A 47 2.07 10.91 9.21
CA ALA A 47 1.39 11.01 10.50
C ALA A 47 2.08 10.17 11.59
N ASP A 48 1.93 10.56 12.86
CA ASP A 48 2.31 9.74 14.01
C ASP A 48 1.11 8.93 14.48
N LEU A 49 1.14 7.62 14.25
CA LEU A 49 0.09 6.66 14.60
C LEU A 49 0.64 5.59 15.57
N ARG A 50 1.75 5.86 16.24
CA ARG A 50 2.42 4.89 17.13
C ARG A 50 1.45 4.40 18.20
N GLY A 51 1.32 3.09 18.36
CA GLY A 51 0.44 2.49 19.37
C GLY A 51 -1.06 2.79 19.19
N ALA A 52 -1.48 3.37 18.06
CA ALA A 52 -2.90 3.66 17.83
C ALA A 52 -3.72 2.36 17.69
N ASP A 53 -4.94 2.36 18.21
CA ASP A 53 -5.89 1.27 18.02
C ASP A 53 -6.78 1.58 16.80
N LEU A 54 -6.45 0.96 15.66
CA LEU A 54 -7.11 1.08 14.36
C LEU A 54 -7.96 -0.16 14.02
N ARG A 55 -8.31 -0.98 15.02
CA ARG A 55 -9.05 -2.22 14.77
C ARG A 55 -10.34 -1.95 13.99
N GLY A 56 -10.55 -2.64 12.88
CA GLY A 56 -11.75 -2.45 12.04
C GLY A 56 -11.88 -1.07 11.39
N ALA A 57 -10.87 -0.21 11.42
CA ALA A 57 -10.92 1.09 10.75
C ALA A 57 -10.98 0.93 9.22
N ASN A 58 -11.69 1.84 8.56
CA ASN A 58 -11.74 1.91 7.11
C ASN A 58 -10.62 2.83 6.62
N LEU A 59 -9.53 2.26 6.10
CA LEU A 59 -8.35 2.97 5.57
C LEU A 59 -8.25 2.81 4.05
N ARG A 60 -9.35 2.48 3.36
CA ARG A 60 -9.35 2.26 1.91
C ARG A 60 -8.80 3.48 1.19
N GLY A 61 -7.80 3.28 0.35
CA GLY A 61 -7.15 4.35 -0.41
C GLY A 61 -6.45 5.42 0.42
N ALA A 62 -6.27 5.22 1.74
CA ALA A 62 -5.56 6.19 2.57
C ALA A 62 -4.07 6.28 2.17
N ASP A 63 -3.52 7.49 2.23
CA ASP A 63 -2.11 7.73 1.97
C ASP A 63 -1.34 7.71 3.29
N LEU A 64 -0.68 6.59 3.58
CA LEU A 64 0.10 6.37 4.81
C LEU A 64 1.61 6.49 4.55
N ARG A 65 2.01 7.13 3.43
CA ARG A 65 3.43 7.19 3.07
C ARG A 65 4.25 7.86 4.15
N GLY A 66 5.30 7.18 4.61
CA GLY A 66 6.17 7.70 5.67
C GLY A 66 5.54 7.78 7.06
N ALA A 67 4.30 7.31 7.27
CA ALA A 67 3.64 7.34 8.57
C ALA A 67 4.36 6.43 9.58
N ASP A 68 4.35 6.82 10.85
CA ASP A 68 4.91 6.02 11.94
C ASP A 68 3.78 5.21 12.61
N LEU A 69 3.69 3.93 12.29
CA LEU A 69 2.67 3.00 12.76
C LEU A 69 3.22 2.01 13.79
N ARG A 70 4.37 2.30 14.41
CA ARG A 70 5.02 1.36 15.33
C ARG A 70 4.09 0.96 16.46
N GLY A 71 3.93 -0.34 16.69
CA GLY A 71 3.04 -0.87 17.74
C GLY A 71 1.54 -0.61 17.52
N ALA A 72 1.12 -0.07 16.37
CA ALA A 72 -0.28 0.18 16.09
C ALA A 72 -1.05 -1.14 15.89
N ASN A 73 -2.33 -1.18 16.28
CA ASN A 73 -3.19 -2.34 16.10
C ASN A 73 -4.16 -2.12 14.94
N LEU A 74 -3.89 -2.71 13.78
CA LEU A 74 -4.71 -2.63 12.57
C LEU A 74 -5.54 -3.90 12.32
N ARG A 75 -5.71 -4.79 13.31
CA ARG A 75 -6.45 -6.04 13.09
C ARG A 75 -7.87 -5.77 12.56
N GLY A 76 -8.20 -6.40 11.44
CA GLY A 76 -9.49 -6.22 10.76
C GLY A 76 -9.70 -4.87 10.07
N ALA A 77 -8.69 -3.99 10.02
CA ALA A 77 -8.78 -2.76 9.25
C ALA A 77 -8.82 -3.05 7.74
N ASP A 78 -9.52 -2.21 6.99
CA ASP A 78 -9.59 -2.27 5.53
C ASP A 78 -8.55 -1.33 4.92
N LEU A 79 -7.41 -1.87 4.50
CA LEU A 79 -6.28 -1.18 3.87
C LEU A 79 -6.33 -1.24 2.34
N ARG A 80 -7.43 -1.67 1.72
CA ARG A 80 -7.47 -1.85 0.26
C ARG A 80 -7.13 -0.56 -0.47
N GLY A 81 -6.06 -0.63 -1.26
CA GLY A 81 -5.51 0.50 -2.02
C GLY A 81 -4.78 1.56 -1.19
N ALA A 82 -4.60 1.34 0.12
CA ALA A 82 -3.78 2.22 0.94
C ALA A 82 -2.32 2.21 0.46
N ASP A 83 -1.63 3.33 0.67
CA ASP A 83 -0.22 3.48 0.29
C ASP A 83 0.68 3.46 1.53
N LEU A 84 1.36 2.33 1.73
CA LEU A 84 2.26 2.09 2.87
C LEU A 84 3.73 2.40 2.56
N ARG A 85 4.04 3.05 1.43
CA ARG A 85 5.45 3.29 1.04
C ARG A 85 6.19 4.10 2.10
N GLY A 86 7.25 3.52 2.64
CA GLY A 86 8.07 4.15 3.68
C GLY A 86 7.41 4.27 5.05
N ALA A 87 6.23 3.67 5.25
CA ALA A 87 5.63 3.60 6.57
C ALA A 87 6.48 2.72 7.51
N ASN A 88 6.58 3.12 8.78
CA ASN A 88 7.23 2.31 9.81
C ASN A 88 6.21 1.41 10.50
N LEU A 89 6.30 0.11 10.22
CA LEU A 89 5.36 -0.91 10.71
C LEU A 89 5.97 -1.82 11.78
N CYS A 90 7.11 -1.46 12.38
CA CYS A 90 7.72 -2.30 13.41
C CYS A 90 6.73 -2.54 14.57
N ASP A 91 6.56 -3.80 14.96
CA ASP A 91 5.63 -4.25 16.00
C ASP A 91 4.15 -3.93 15.74
N ALA A 92 3.77 -3.51 14.54
CA ALA A 92 2.37 -3.28 14.19
C ALA A 92 1.62 -4.60 13.95
N ASP A 93 0.40 -4.71 14.48
CA ASP A 93 -0.51 -5.81 14.17
C ASP A 93 -1.27 -5.50 12.87
N LEU A 94 -0.80 -6.00 11.72
CA LEU A 94 -1.46 -5.80 10.43
C LEU A 94 -2.76 -6.61 10.29
N PRO A 95 -3.69 -6.20 9.40
CA PRO A 95 -4.82 -7.06 9.02
C PRO A 95 -4.34 -8.37 8.38
N ASP A 96 -5.16 -9.40 8.47
CA ASP A 96 -4.91 -10.67 7.78
C ASP A 96 -4.65 -10.44 6.28
N LEU A 97 -3.75 -11.24 5.72
CA LEU A 97 -3.33 -11.17 4.32
C LEU A 97 -2.82 -9.78 3.89
N THR A 98 -2.25 -9.02 4.82
CA THR A 98 -1.53 -7.78 4.53
C THR A 98 -0.04 -7.99 4.74
N PHE A 99 0.74 -7.70 3.70
CA PHE A 99 2.19 -7.93 3.67
C PHE A 99 2.91 -6.72 3.11
N VAL A 100 4.04 -6.35 3.70
CA VAL A 100 5.00 -5.40 3.11
C VAL A 100 6.28 -6.17 2.82
N ILE A 101 6.68 -6.19 1.55
CA ILE A 101 7.76 -7.03 1.05
C ILE A 101 8.94 -6.13 0.71
N LEU A 102 10.07 -6.39 1.37
CA LEU A 102 11.30 -5.63 1.28
C LEU A 102 12.35 -6.36 0.46
N GLY A 103 13.34 -5.62 -0.06
CA GLY A 103 14.45 -6.18 -0.83
C GLY A 103 14.15 -6.44 -2.31
N GLU A 104 12.94 -6.11 -2.76
CA GLU A 104 12.54 -6.21 -4.16
C GLU A 104 12.87 -4.92 -4.93
N LYS A 105 12.89 -5.03 -6.27
CA LYS A 105 13.21 -3.91 -7.17
C LYS A 105 12.30 -2.70 -6.97
N TYR A 106 11.03 -2.96 -6.73
CA TYR A 106 10.04 -1.96 -6.38
C TYR A 106 9.55 -2.23 -4.96
N PHE A 107 9.10 -1.19 -4.27
CA PHE A 107 8.32 -1.38 -3.06
C PHE A 107 7.11 -2.26 -3.39
N ILE A 108 6.88 -3.30 -2.60
CA ILE A 108 5.72 -4.16 -2.74
C ILE A 108 4.94 -4.19 -1.44
N SER A 109 3.64 -4.04 -1.56
CA SER A 109 2.71 -4.38 -0.48
C SER A 109 1.50 -5.11 -1.03
N ILE A 110 0.97 -6.02 -0.23
CA ILE A 110 -0.31 -6.67 -0.46
C ILE A 110 -1.23 -6.22 0.68
N THR A 111 -2.47 -5.83 0.37
CA THR A 111 -3.43 -5.33 1.36
C THR A 111 -4.72 -6.15 1.31
N ASN A 112 -5.12 -6.66 2.47
CA ASN A 112 -6.31 -7.48 2.67
C ASN A 112 -6.47 -8.65 1.68
N GLY A 113 -5.35 -9.20 1.19
CA GLY A 113 -5.30 -10.28 0.21
C GLY A 113 -5.85 -9.96 -1.20
N GLU A 114 -6.25 -8.71 -1.46
CA GLU A 114 -6.97 -8.32 -2.67
C GLU A 114 -6.15 -7.40 -3.57
N TYR A 115 -5.45 -6.41 -2.99
CA TYR A 115 -4.70 -5.40 -3.75
C TYR A 115 -3.20 -5.58 -3.58
N VAL A 116 -2.47 -5.44 -4.68
CA VAL A 116 -1.02 -5.46 -4.72
C VAL A 116 -0.52 -4.13 -5.27
N ARG A 117 0.37 -3.50 -4.50
CA ARG A 117 1.14 -2.34 -4.93
C ARG A 117 2.51 -2.80 -5.38
N ALA A 118 2.96 -2.34 -6.54
CA ALA A 118 4.33 -2.47 -7.03
C ALA A 118 4.82 -1.08 -7.48
N GLY A 119 5.65 -0.45 -6.66
CA GLY A 119 6.08 0.93 -6.87
C GLY A 119 4.90 1.90 -6.79
N CYS A 120 4.62 2.63 -7.88
CA CYS A 120 3.49 3.56 -7.95
C CYS A 120 2.17 2.88 -8.37
N GLN A 121 2.23 1.68 -8.94
CA GLN A 121 1.07 0.96 -9.45
C GLN A 121 0.39 0.20 -8.32
N ASN A 122 -0.94 0.25 -8.24
CA ASN A 122 -1.70 -0.47 -7.24
C ASN A 122 -3.02 -0.97 -7.85
N HIS A 123 -3.10 -2.28 -7.99
CA HIS A 123 -4.16 -2.98 -8.70
C HIS A 123 -4.52 -4.25 -7.93
N THR A 124 -5.67 -4.82 -8.23
CA THR A 124 -6.08 -6.10 -7.65
C THR A 124 -5.15 -7.23 -8.12
N VAL A 125 -5.08 -8.30 -7.33
CA VAL A 125 -4.37 -9.54 -7.70
C VAL A 125 -4.84 -10.06 -9.05
N GLU A 126 -6.13 -9.96 -9.35
CA GLU A 126 -6.69 -10.42 -10.63
C GLU A 126 -6.24 -9.56 -11.82
N GLU A 127 -6.25 -8.24 -11.67
CA GLU A 127 -5.75 -7.33 -12.71
C GLU A 127 -4.28 -7.59 -13.00
N TRP A 128 -3.47 -7.75 -11.95
CA TRP A 128 -2.06 -8.11 -12.09
C TRP A 128 -1.82 -9.42 -12.84
N ARG A 129 -2.77 -10.36 -12.86
CA ARG A 129 -2.65 -11.62 -13.61
C ARG A 129 -3.12 -11.51 -15.06
N LYS A 130 -3.79 -10.42 -15.42
CA LYS A 130 -4.45 -10.24 -16.72
C LYS A 130 -3.75 -9.20 -17.60
N TYR A 131 -2.80 -8.43 -17.07
CA TYR A 131 -2.09 -7.42 -17.85
C TYR A 131 -1.39 -8.01 -19.07
N SER A 132 -1.57 -7.31 -20.19
CA SER A 132 -0.84 -7.53 -21.43
C SER A 132 0.62 -7.09 -21.29
N LYS A 133 1.46 -7.58 -22.20
CA LYS A 133 2.86 -7.17 -22.31
C LYS A 133 3.00 -5.65 -22.46
N GLN A 134 2.13 -5.03 -23.27
CA GLN A 134 2.16 -3.60 -23.52
C GLN A 134 1.84 -2.80 -22.26
N GLU A 135 0.78 -3.15 -21.53
CA GLU A 135 0.40 -2.45 -20.30
C GLU A 135 1.52 -2.50 -19.25
N ILE A 136 2.19 -3.64 -19.10
CA ILE A 136 3.37 -3.76 -18.22
C ILE A 136 4.52 -2.89 -18.72
N ALA A 137 4.78 -2.86 -20.03
CA ALA A 137 5.81 -2.01 -20.61
C ALA A 137 5.50 -0.51 -20.44
N GLU A 138 4.23 -0.10 -20.42
CA GLU A 138 3.84 1.30 -20.19
C GLU A 138 4.11 1.76 -18.75
N MET A 139 4.24 0.84 -17.78
CA MET A 139 4.49 1.19 -16.37
C MET A 139 5.92 1.67 -16.10
N ASP A 140 6.94 0.95 -16.60
CA ASP A 140 8.37 1.30 -16.44
C ASP A 140 9.23 0.63 -17.53
N GLY A 141 8.68 0.47 -18.72
CA GLY A 141 9.34 -0.11 -19.89
C GLY A 141 9.90 -1.51 -19.62
N ARG A 142 11.10 -1.72 -20.15
CA ARG A 142 11.84 -2.98 -20.02
C ARG A 142 12.13 -3.37 -18.57
N LYS A 143 12.22 -2.40 -17.65
CA LYS A 143 12.46 -2.67 -16.24
C LYS A 143 11.26 -3.36 -15.59
N ALA A 144 10.04 -2.92 -15.92
CA ALA A 144 8.80 -3.56 -15.47
C ALA A 144 8.67 -4.96 -16.10
N LEU A 145 8.89 -5.09 -17.40
CA LEU A 145 8.83 -6.39 -18.10
C LEU A 145 9.73 -7.45 -17.47
N LYS A 146 11.01 -7.12 -17.19
CA LYS A 146 11.94 -8.05 -16.53
C LYS A 146 11.51 -8.43 -15.11
N PHE A 147 10.82 -7.54 -14.41
CA PHE A 147 10.42 -7.73 -13.02
C PHE A 147 9.07 -8.45 -12.89
N TYR A 148 8.19 -8.32 -13.87
CA TYR A 148 6.82 -8.79 -13.80
C TYR A 148 6.66 -10.29 -13.49
N PRO A 149 7.48 -11.23 -14.03
CA PRO A 149 7.43 -12.63 -13.59
C PRO A 149 7.69 -12.80 -12.09
N ARG A 150 8.68 -12.06 -11.55
CA ARG A 150 9.01 -12.07 -10.12
C ARG A 150 7.85 -11.51 -9.28
N LEU A 151 7.17 -10.46 -9.76
CA LEU A 151 5.96 -9.96 -9.11
C LEU A 151 4.88 -11.05 -9.03
N LEU A 152 4.62 -11.79 -10.12
CA LEU A 152 3.66 -12.89 -10.12
C LEU A 152 4.09 -14.04 -9.20
N ASP A 153 5.38 -14.34 -9.09
CA ASP A 153 5.89 -15.34 -8.13
C ASP A 153 5.61 -14.93 -6.68
N ILE A 154 5.78 -13.64 -6.36
CA ILE A 154 5.49 -13.09 -5.03
C ILE A 154 3.99 -13.21 -4.74
N ILE A 155 3.14 -12.83 -5.70
CA ILE A 155 1.68 -12.95 -5.56
C ILE A 155 1.28 -14.42 -5.34
N ASP A 156 1.83 -15.34 -6.14
CA ASP A 156 1.56 -16.79 -6.00
C ASP A 156 1.97 -17.32 -4.61
N PHE A 157 3.08 -16.84 -4.06
CA PHE A 157 3.57 -17.25 -2.75
C PHE A 157 2.64 -16.81 -1.60
N TYR A 158 2.22 -15.54 -1.60
CA TYR A 158 1.45 -14.98 -0.48
C TYR A 158 -0.06 -15.19 -0.61
N ILE A 159 -0.60 -15.14 -1.83
CA ILE A 159 -2.05 -15.15 -2.09
C ILE A 159 -2.50 -16.45 -2.77
N GLY A 160 -1.56 -17.30 -3.16
CA GLY A 160 -1.83 -18.57 -3.82
C GLY A 160 -1.73 -18.45 -5.35
N LYS A 161 -1.50 -19.60 -5.97
CA LYS A 161 -1.33 -19.71 -7.42
C LYS A 161 -2.61 -19.33 -8.15
N GLY A 162 -2.44 -18.69 -9.30
CA GLY A 162 -3.52 -18.39 -10.23
C GLY A 162 -2.99 -18.40 -11.67
N GLU A 163 -3.89 -18.10 -12.60
CA GLU A 163 -3.52 -17.97 -14.01
C GLU A 163 -2.48 -16.86 -14.19
N ARG A 164 -1.62 -17.04 -15.20
CA ARG A 164 -0.59 -16.08 -15.59
C ARG A 164 -0.76 -15.78 -17.08
N PRO A 165 -0.35 -14.59 -17.55
CA PRO A 165 -0.47 -14.27 -18.97
C PRO A 165 0.37 -15.18 -19.87
N ASP A 166 -0.24 -15.73 -20.93
CA ASP A 166 0.42 -16.66 -21.85
C ASP A 166 1.65 -16.07 -22.55
N TRP A 167 1.66 -14.74 -22.74
CA TRP A 167 2.75 -14.03 -23.40
C TRP A 167 4.09 -14.16 -22.66
N LEU A 168 4.08 -14.50 -21.37
CA LEU A 168 5.29 -14.77 -20.59
C LEU A 168 6.06 -16.00 -21.07
N THR A 169 5.40 -16.90 -21.79
CA THR A 169 6.02 -18.10 -22.38
C THR A 169 6.42 -17.91 -23.84
N SER A 170 6.14 -16.73 -24.42
CA SER A 170 6.45 -16.44 -25.82
C SER A 170 7.95 -16.23 -26.04
N LYS A 171 8.44 -16.65 -27.21
CA LYS A 171 9.83 -16.43 -27.63
C LYS A 171 10.17 -14.95 -27.73
N GLU A 172 9.26 -14.14 -28.27
CA GLU A 172 9.44 -12.69 -28.39
C GLU A 172 9.74 -12.02 -27.05
N TYR A 173 9.01 -12.40 -26.00
CA TYR A 173 9.26 -11.91 -24.66
C TYR A 173 10.65 -12.33 -24.16
N ALA A 174 11.02 -13.62 -24.35
CA ALA A 174 12.31 -14.15 -23.93
C ALA A 174 13.48 -13.38 -24.57
N ASP A 175 13.40 -13.11 -25.88
CA ASP A 175 14.43 -12.35 -26.62
C ASP A 175 14.51 -10.89 -26.10
N GLU A 176 13.37 -10.26 -25.83
CA GLU A 176 13.28 -8.88 -25.33
C GLU A 176 13.84 -8.70 -23.91
N VAL A 177 13.71 -9.69 -23.03
CA VAL A 177 14.25 -9.59 -21.65
C VAL A 177 15.71 -10.01 -21.54
N THR A 178 16.24 -10.78 -22.50
CA THR A 178 17.61 -11.30 -22.47
C THR A 178 18.64 -10.43 -23.18
N GLY A 179 18.27 -9.66 -24.23
CA GLY A 179 19.21 -8.82 -25.00
C GLY A 179 19.47 -7.42 -24.46
#